data_AF-A0A196SKQ6-F1
#
_entry.id   AF-A0A196SKQ6-F1
#
_cell.length_a   1.000
_cell.length_b   1.000
_cell.length_c   1.000
_cell.angle_alpha   90.00
_cell.angle_beta   90.00
_cell.angle_gamma   90.00
#
_symmetry.space_group_name_H-M   'P 1'
#
loop_
_entity.id
_entity.type
_entity.pdbx_description
1 polymer ?
#
loop_
_entity_poly.entity_id
_entity_poly.type
_entity_poly.pdbx_seq_one_letter_code
_entity_poly.pdbx_strand_id
1 'polypeptide(L)'
;MKCKRFSSVLIAFGLLLGLWSLNFIVRRTFAGTSIIAVAQHRSRRVSTPSVLHRPSTQPVLRNENYTLHTVGKHYATLLHVLPAEESITPFQYNQRWWETFEKKRKAVLSQYDWNKQPAYVTKLNESDSRYSAFTKHVNRRSGHAFIHGKNICYNPRKQSYTFYSTTLPTVVNPFDFVFQYGWKLRISRGPVPTQGAYWVEEDSYITQPFTEHHIYHFVESLNFLWTKLMFMQSFPALRVLWLPRFNPNTDYPWNVDFVHVLLEAFQQNITLVTMNDVSALLQRHHASLLCFRRVLLLDRSTYNGDGGFLSGWEPADWLRATFYRHAGVHIAPVRRDAPYALHLVHRTGPRRFLHPEALLALLTTRLGDRVNVSLLFTNCSLACQVHVFGDADILLTVHGAAETNILFMRPRTVLIEAFPPYFVEGTYMNMAGFLRVQYLSVTTYNSTYFPRGLRKTYGEGVYAEGVAFQKRRKFLRNVVDPNNQTVLNAVEEAVAYLDSYRFRREVFESNYLF
;
A
#
# COMPACT_ATOMS: atom_id res chain seq x y z
N MET A 1 20.01 -40.16 -38.02
CA MET A 1 19.57 -39.73 -39.37
C MET A 1 19.72 -38.22 -39.50
N LYS A 2 20.21 -37.79 -40.67
CA LYS A 2 20.65 -36.48 -41.18
C LYS A 2 20.01 -35.18 -40.63
N CYS A 3 20.84 -34.36 -39.98
CA CYS A 3 21.31 -33.00 -40.34
C CYS A 3 20.53 -32.11 -41.34
N LYS A 4 20.25 -30.85 -40.94
CA LYS A 4 20.30 -29.54 -41.69
C LYS A 4 20.03 -28.42 -40.67
N ARG A 5 20.93 -27.52 -40.20
CA ARG A 5 21.90 -26.54 -40.75
C ARG A 5 21.31 -25.28 -41.45
N PHE A 6 21.66 -24.12 -40.86
CA PHE A 6 21.93 -22.78 -41.44
C PHE A 6 20.73 -21.99 -42.02
N SER A 7 20.64 -20.64 -42.01
CA SER A 7 21.59 -19.54 -41.77
C SER A 7 20.83 -18.22 -41.58
N SER A 8 21.52 -17.26 -40.96
CA SER A 8 21.28 -15.82 -40.90
C SER A 8 21.22 -15.12 -42.27
N VAL A 9 20.45 -14.04 -42.41
CA VAL A 9 20.71 -12.90 -43.33
C VAL A 9 20.21 -11.60 -42.67
N LEU A 10 20.97 -10.52 -42.90
CA LEU A 10 20.94 -9.17 -42.34
C LEU A 10 20.69 -8.18 -43.51
N ILE A 11 20.24 -6.95 -43.21
CA ILE A 11 20.22 -5.71 -44.07
C ILE A 11 18.99 -5.64 -45.02
N ALA A 12 18.20 -4.56 -45.20
CA ALA A 12 18.46 -3.11 -45.18
C ALA A 12 17.19 -2.21 -44.98
N PHE A 13 17.49 -0.92 -44.83
CA PHE A 13 16.70 0.30 -44.63
C PHE A 13 15.68 0.71 -45.72
N GLY A 14 14.72 1.57 -45.32
CA GLY A 14 13.96 2.50 -46.19
C GLY A 14 12.72 3.09 -45.49
N LEU A 15 12.84 4.14 -44.68
CA LEU A 15 12.46 5.54 -45.00
C LEU A 15 11.02 5.74 -45.54
N LEU A 16 10.13 6.29 -44.69
CA LEU A 16 9.11 7.26 -45.09
C LEU A 16 8.85 8.24 -43.95
N LEU A 17 9.34 9.46 -44.14
CA LEU A 17 9.04 10.69 -43.41
C LEU A 17 7.79 11.36 -43.99
N GLY A 18 7.05 12.09 -43.15
CA GLY A 18 6.01 13.06 -43.58
C GLY A 18 4.93 13.23 -42.50
N LEU A 19 5.17 14.06 -41.47
CA LEU A 19 4.70 15.46 -41.38
C LEU A 19 3.17 15.61 -41.26
N TRP A 20 2.67 15.98 -40.08
CA TRP A 20 2.06 17.30 -39.80
C TRP A 20 1.41 17.31 -38.41
N SER A 21 2.00 18.09 -37.52
CA SER A 21 1.39 18.75 -36.36
C SER A 21 0.28 19.71 -36.79
N LEU A 22 -0.80 19.89 -36.01
CA LEU A 22 -1.33 21.20 -35.57
C LEU A 22 -2.62 21.04 -34.73
N ASN A 23 -2.64 21.82 -33.64
CA ASN A 23 -3.77 22.47 -32.92
C ASN A 23 -4.87 21.67 -32.19
N PHE A 24 -4.96 21.89 -30.87
CA PHE A 24 -5.81 22.99 -30.37
C PHE A 24 -5.41 23.42 -28.94
N ILE A 25 -5.01 24.69 -28.82
CA ILE A 25 -4.89 25.48 -27.59
C ILE A 25 -6.16 26.33 -27.53
N VAL A 26 -6.83 26.38 -26.37
CA VAL A 26 -7.77 27.47 -26.05
C VAL A 26 -7.12 28.34 -24.98
N ARG A 27 -6.65 29.51 -25.40
CA ARG A 27 -6.32 30.65 -24.53
C ARG A 27 -7.61 31.34 -24.08
N ARG A 28 -7.69 31.73 -22.81
CA ARG A 28 -8.38 32.94 -22.39
C ARG A 28 -7.34 33.93 -21.89
N THR A 29 -7.15 34.99 -22.66
CA THR A 29 -6.46 36.23 -22.28
C THR A 29 -7.50 37.25 -21.82
N PHE A 30 -7.18 38.00 -20.78
CA PHE A 30 -7.55 39.41 -20.66
C PHE A 30 -6.29 40.21 -20.32
N ALA A 31 -6.03 41.24 -21.16
CA ALA A 31 -5.09 42.35 -20.96
C ALA A 31 -5.59 43.28 -19.83
N GLY A 32 -4.88 44.29 -19.32
CA GLY A 32 -3.54 44.87 -19.50
C GLY A 32 -3.14 45.48 -18.13
N THR A 33 -2.04 46.18 -17.89
CA THR A 33 -1.36 47.20 -18.69
C THR A 33 0.02 47.42 -18.03
N SER A 34 1.06 47.68 -18.82
CA SER A 34 2.44 47.94 -18.40
C SER A 34 2.74 49.44 -18.34
N ILE A 35 3.59 49.88 -17.40
CA ILE A 35 4.44 51.11 -17.44
C ILE A 35 5.69 50.78 -16.57
N ILE A 36 6.89 50.43 -17.12
CA ILE A 36 8.08 51.25 -17.51
C ILE A 36 8.44 52.34 -16.45
N ALA A 37 9.65 52.61 -15.94
CA ALA A 37 10.97 51.98 -15.86
C ALA A 37 11.89 52.89 -14.96
N VAL A 38 13.06 52.37 -14.56
CA VAL A 38 14.37 53.05 -14.32
C VAL A 38 14.63 53.84 -13.02
N ALA A 39 15.69 53.43 -12.30
CA ALA A 39 16.87 54.19 -11.83
C ALA A 39 17.41 53.62 -10.47
N GLN A 40 18.48 52.82 -10.45
CA GLN A 40 19.90 53.18 -10.23
C GLN A 40 20.31 53.81 -8.88
N HIS A 41 21.21 53.07 -8.21
CA HIS A 41 22.40 53.49 -7.44
C HIS A 41 22.44 53.59 -5.88
N ARG A 42 23.41 52.80 -5.34
CA ARG A 42 24.42 53.07 -4.29
C ARG A 42 24.10 52.90 -2.79
N SER A 43 24.63 51.78 -2.29
CA SER A 43 25.64 51.62 -1.21
C SER A 43 25.43 52.09 0.24
N ARG A 44 25.73 51.12 1.12
CA ARG A 44 26.47 51.14 2.41
C ARG A 44 25.73 51.31 3.75
N ARG A 45 26.02 50.28 4.58
CA ARG A 45 26.28 50.22 6.04
C ARG A 45 25.11 50.26 7.05
N VAL A 46 24.94 49.09 7.68
CA VAL A 46 24.94 48.81 9.13
C VAL A 46 24.29 49.83 10.06
N SER A 47 23.17 49.45 10.67
CA SER A 47 22.90 49.57 12.11
C SER A 47 21.58 48.89 12.46
N THR A 48 21.61 47.95 13.42
CA THR A 48 20.49 47.67 14.34
C THR A 48 20.36 48.86 15.30
N PRO A 49 19.17 49.28 15.77
CA PRO A 49 18.38 48.48 16.73
C PRO A 49 16.84 48.72 16.75
N SER A 50 16.21 48.04 17.72
CA SER A 50 14.97 48.36 18.44
C SER A 50 13.60 48.22 17.76
N VAL A 51 12.95 47.12 18.13
CA VAL A 51 11.54 46.94 18.53
C VAL A 51 10.76 48.24 18.75
N LEU A 52 9.65 48.40 18.01
CA LEU A 52 8.45 49.10 18.46
C LEU A 52 7.23 48.62 17.64
N HIS A 53 6.25 48.06 18.34
CA HIS A 53 4.98 47.58 17.83
C HIS A 53 4.12 48.71 17.23
N ARG A 54 3.53 48.47 16.05
CA ARG A 54 2.18 48.94 15.70
C ARG A 54 1.41 47.83 14.97
N PRO A 55 0.10 47.67 15.22
CA PRO A 55 -0.67 46.51 14.80
C PRO A 55 -1.23 46.72 13.38
N SER A 56 -0.93 45.80 12.46
CA SER A 56 -1.64 45.71 11.19
C SER A 56 -2.75 44.67 11.30
N THR A 57 -3.99 45.12 11.14
CA THR A 57 -5.20 44.32 11.01
C THR A 57 -5.09 43.37 9.82
N GLN A 58 -4.82 42.09 10.09
CA GLN A 58 -5.08 40.98 9.17
C GLN A 58 -6.39 40.28 9.57
N PRO A 59 -7.16 39.75 8.60
CA PRO A 59 -8.41 39.06 8.88
C PRO A 59 -8.16 37.80 9.73
N VAL A 60 -8.90 37.72 10.83
CA VAL A 60 -8.94 36.59 11.75
C VAL A 60 -9.47 35.36 11.00
N LEU A 61 -8.56 34.55 10.47
CA LEU A 61 -8.82 33.12 10.29
C LEU A 61 -8.95 32.54 11.70
N ARG A 62 -10.16 32.09 12.04
CA ARG A 62 -10.40 31.34 13.27
C ARG A 62 -9.42 30.17 13.30
N ASN A 63 -8.45 30.25 14.20
CA ASN A 63 -7.73 29.09 14.72
C ASN A 63 -8.78 28.18 15.37
N GLU A 64 -9.33 27.25 14.59
CA GLU A 64 -9.81 26.02 15.18
C GLU A 64 -8.59 25.33 15.77
N ASN A 65 -8.60 25.19 17.08
CA ASN A 65 -7.61 24.47 17.86
C ASN A 65 -7.40 23.08 17.24
N TYR A 66 -6.36 22.92 16.43
CA TYR A 66 -5.74 21.62 16.22
C TYR A 66 -5.04 21.25 17.52
N THR A 67 -5.80 20.83 18.51
CA THR A 67 -5.29 19.90 19.50
C THR A 67 -4.80 18.69 18.72
N LEU A 68 -3.48 18.50 18.70
CA LEU A 68 -2.84 17.21 18.45
C LEU A 68 -3.44 16.23 19.47
N HIS A 69 -4.58 15.66 19.10
CA HIS A 69 -5.13 14.52 19.81
C HIS A 69 -4.15 13.39 19.59
N THR A 70 -3.37 13.14 20.63
CA THR A 70 -2.56 11.96 20.90
C THR A 70 -3.15 10.71 20.23
N VAL A 71 -2.65 10.43 19.03
CA VAL A 71 -2.79 9.15 18.35
C VAL A 71 -1.84 8.20 19.08
N GLY A 72 -2.40 7.23 19.77
CA GLY A 72 -1.65 6.25 20.57
C GLY A 72 -1.69 6.53 22.06
N LYS A 73 -2.82 6.26 22.71
CA LYS A 73 -2.72 5.76 24.09
C LYS A 73 -2.04 4.38 23.99
N HIS A 74 -0.82 4.33 24.51
CA HIS A 74 0.13 3.21 24.56
C HIS A 74 0.95 2.95 23.29
N TYR A 75 1.93 3.81 23.03
CA TYR A 75 3.31 3.35 22.84
C TYR A 75 4.23 4.30 23.59
N ALA A 76 4.62 3.89 24.80
CA ALA A 76 5.87 4.39 25.35
C ALA A 76 6.97 3.97 24.38
N THR A 77 7.78 4.91 23.94
CA THR A 77 9.15 4.65 23.52
C THR A 77 9.82 3.89 24.66
N LEU A 78 9.78 2.56 24.60
CA LEU A 78 10.47 1.69 25.55
C LEU A 78 11.96 1.68 25.19
N LEU A 79 12.61 2.81 25.43
CA LEU A 79 14.02 2.87 25.80
C LEU A 79 14.08 2.96 27.34
N HIS A 80 13.46 1.99 28.02
CA HIS A 80 13.86 1.73 29.40
C HIS A 80 15.11 0.86 29.35
N VAL A 81 16.22 1.44 29.78
CA VAL A 81 17.40 0.69 30.23
C VAL A 81 16.95 -0.01 31.52
N LEU A 82 16.55 -1.28 31.39
CA LEU A 82 16.27 -2.14 32.54
C LEU A 82 17.58 -2.76 33.05
N PRO A 83 17.66 -3.10 34.35
CA PRO A 83 18.91 -3.53 34.99
C PRO A 83 19.47 -4.80 34.35
N ALA A 84 20.79 -4.85 34.22
CA ALA A 84 21.50 -6.06 33.82
C ALA A 84 21.38 -7.10 34.95
N GLU A 85 20.78 -8.26 34.65
CA GLU A 85 20.98 -9.59 35.27
C GLU A 85 19.74 -10.52 35.20
N GLU A 86 18.71 -10.22 34.40
CA GLU A 86 17.72 -11.26 34.09
C GLU A 86 18.28 -12.30 33.12
N SER A 87 18.02 -13.58 33.41
CA SER A 87 18.41 -14.71 32.57
C SER A 87 18.01 -14.48 31.11
N ILE A 88 19.02 -14.31 30.25
CA ILE A 88 18.86 -14.00 28.82
C ILE A 88 18.46 -15.28 28.08
N THR A 89 17.18 -15.64 28.09
CA THR A 89 16.65 -16.64 27.17
C THR A 89 16.33 -15.97 25.83
N PRO A 90 16.87 -16.47 24.70
CA PRO A 90 16.53 -15.92 23.39
C PRO A 90 15.02 -15.91 23.15
N PHE A 91 14.51 -14.84 22.53
CA PHE A 91 13.20 -14.87 21.90
C PHE A 91 13.23 -15.96 20.84
N GLN A 92 12.38 -16.98 21.01
CA GLN A 92 12.29 -18.08 20.07
C GLN A 92 11.01 -18.00 19.29
N TYR A 93 11.10 -18.23 17.98
CA TYR A 93 9.90 -18.36 17.19
C TYR A 93 9.15 -19.69 17.46
N ASN A 94 7.82 -19.71 17.37
CA ASN A 94 6.98 -20.79 17.85
C ASN A 94 7.09 -21.82 16.74
N GLN A 95 7.87 -22.86 16.99
CA GLN A 95 8.12 -23.90 16.00
C GLN A 95 6.82 -24.62 15.60
N ARG A 96 5.79 -24.53 16.45
CA ARG A 96 4.43 -25.02 16.24
C ARG A 96 3.43 -23.88 16.03
N TRP A 97 3.88 -22.77 15.44
CA TRP A 97 3.01 -21.65 15.08
C TRP A 97 1.84 -22.13 14.23
N TRP A 98 2.05 -23.14 13.37
CA TRP A 98 1.02 -23.70 12.49
C TRP A 98 -0.11 -24.37 13.30
N GLU A 99 0.22 -25.12 14.37
CA GLU A 99 -0.78 -25.77 15.25
C GLU A 99 -1.62 -24.72 15.95
N THR A 100 -0.94 -23.70 16.49
CA THR A 100 -1.56 -22.59 17.21
C THR A 100 -2.45 -21.77 16.28
N PHE A 101 -1.95 -21.47 15.08
CA PHE A 101 -2.70 -20.79 14.03
C PHE A 101 -3.93 -21.61 13.64
N GLU A 102 -3.79 -22.90 13.32
CA GLU A 102 -4.92 -23.74 12.93
C GLU A 102 -5.97 -23.88 14.05
N LYS A 103 -5.55 -23.96 15.31
CA LYS A 103 -6.46 -23.95 16.47
C LYS A 103 -7.23 -22.63 16.57
N LYS A 104 -6.53 -21.48 16.54
CA LYS A 104 -7.15 -20.15 16.56
C LYS A 104 -8.08 -19.96 15.36
N ARG A 105 -7.64 -20.38 14.18
CA ARG A 105 -8.39 -20.33 12.92
C ARG A 105 -9.70 -21.09 12.98
N LYS A 106 -9.68 -22.34 13.47
CA LYS A 106 -10.89 -23.14 13.69
C LYS A 106 -11.83 -22.50 14.70
N ALA A 107 -11.31 -21.95 15.80
CA ALA A 107 -12.11 -21.28 16.82
C ALA A 107 -12.79 -20.00 16.33
N VAL A 108 -12.09 -19.15 15.57
CA VAL A 108 -12.67 -17.93 14.99
C VAL A 108 -13.77 -18.29 13.99
N LEU A 109 -13.53 -19.28 13.13
CA LEU A 109 -14.52 -19.69 12.12
C LEU A 109 -15.73 -20.40 12.72
N SER A 110 -15.58 -21.15 13.81
CA SER A 110 -16.72 -21.84 14.46
C SER A 110 -17.66 -20.89 15.21
N GLN A 111 -17.17 -19.72 15.62
CA GLN A 111 -17.97 -18.69 16.29
C GLN A 111 -18.82 -17.85 15.32
N TYR A 112 -18.69 -18.10 14.01
CA TYR A 112 -19.35 -17.28 13.03
C TYR A 112 -20.72 -17.83 12.62
N ASP A 113 -21.74 -17.02 12.90
CA ASP A 113 -23.11 -17.27 12.43
C ASP A 113 -23.31 -16.60 11.06
N TRP A 114 -23.25 -17.42 10.01
CA TRP A 114 -23.44 -17.01 8.61
C TRP A 114 -24.84 -16.48 8.28
N ASN A 115 -25.80 -16.60 9.21
CA ASN A 115 -27.16 -16.10 9.07
C ASN A 115 -27.40 -14.83 9.88
N LYS A 116 -26.50 -14.47 10.81
CA LYS A 116 -26.64 -13.27 11.61
C LYS A 116 -26.19 -12.04 10.84
N GLN A 117 -27.07 -11.04 10.79
CA GLN A 117 -26.82 -9.76 10.12
C GLN A 117 -26.64 -8.64 11.17
N PRO A 118 -25.69 -7.72 10.98
CA PRO A 118 -25.56 -6.54 11.84
C PRO A 118 -26.82 -5.65 11.81
N ALA A 119 -27.13 -4.97 12.92
CA ALA A 119 -28.35 -4.15 13.04
C ALA A 119 -28.49 -3.03 12.00
N TYR A 120 -27.38 -2.51 11.46
CA TYR A 120 -27.41 -1.48 10.42
C TYR A 120 -27.91 -2.03 9.06
N VAL A 121 -27.91 -3.34 8.86
CA VAL A 121 -28.46 -3.98 7.66
C VAL A 121 -29.98 -3.85 7.63
N THR A 122 -30.65 -4.04 8.78
CA THR A 122 -32.11 -3.96 8.90
C THR A 122 -32.65 -2.59 8.49
N LYS A 123 -31.94 -1.49 8.83
CA LYS A 123 -32.35 -0.13 8.48
C LYS A 123 -32.43 0.14 6.97
N LEU A 124 -31.62 -0.54 6.16
CA LEU A 124 -31.70 -0.41 4.70
C LEU A 124 -32.88 -1.20 4.11
N ASN A 125 -33.44 -2.16 4.84
CA ASN A 125 -34.58 -2.93 4.33
C ASN A 125 -35.85 -2.10 4.21
N GLU A 126 -35.99 -1.05 5.03
CA GLU A 126 -37.18 -0.18 5.12
C GLU A 126 -37.24 0.94 4.07
N SER A 127 -36.21 1.10 3.21
CA SER A 127 -36.13 2.20 2.22
C SER A 127 -36.90 1.95 0.90
N ASP A 128 -37.35 3.01 0.22
CA ASP A 128 -38.03 2.95 -1.10
C ASP A 128 -37.23 2.11 -2.10
N SER A 129 -37.86 1.07 -2.64
CA SER A 129 -37.24 0.10 -3.56
C SER A 129 -36.91 0.66 -4.93
N ARG A 130 -37.45 1.84 -5.30
CA ARG A 130 -37.22 2.49 -6.60
C ARG A 130 -35.93 3.31 -6.66
N TYR A 131 -35.32 3.61 -5.51
CA TYR A 131 -34.14 4.46 -5.42
C TYR A 131 -33.01 3.75 -4.67
N SER A 132 -31.80 4.31 -4.73
CA SER A 132 -30.69 3.84 -3.92
C SER A 132 -30.83 4.33 -2.49
N ALA A 133 -30.51 3.47 -1.54
CA ALA A 133 -30.29 3.83 -0.15
C ALA A 133 -28.89 3.38 0.25
N PHE A 134 -28.15 4.18 1.00
CA PHE A 134 -26.81 3.78 1.42
C PHE A 134 -26.41 4.43 2.74
N THR A 135 -25.55 3.72 3.47
CA THR A 135 -24.84 4.24 4.64
C THR A 135 -23.36 4.11 4.38
N LYS A 136 -22.64 5.22 4.55
CA LYS A 136 -21.18 5.24 4.52
C LYS A 136 -20.65 5.05 5.95
N HIS A 137 -19.74 4.11 6.12
CA HIS A 137 -19.04 3.86 7.36
C HIS A 137 -17.57 4.23 7.19
N VAL A 138 -17.05 5.06 8.09
CA VAL A 138 -15.63 5.41 8.13
C VAL A 138 -15.16 5.25 9.56
N ASN A 139 -14.21 4.35 9.79
CA ASN A 139 -13.56 4.21 11.08
C ASN A 139 -12.17 4.83 11.00
N ARG A 140 -12.02 6.04 11.55
CA ARG A 140 -10.75 6.78 11.55
C ARG A 140 -9.65 6.08 12.36
N ARG A 141 -10.00 5.23 13.34
CA ARG A 141 -9.01 4.50 14.16
C ARG A 141 -8.43 3.31 13.42
N SER A 142 -9.28 2.53 12.74
CA SER A 142 -8.82 1.37 11.97
C SER A 142 -8.44 1.70 10.52
N GLY A 143 -8.72 2.93 10.07
CA GLY A 143 -8.43 3.40 8.71
C GLY A 143 -9.42 2.91 7.66
N HIS A 144 -10.43 2.12 8.02
CA HIS A 144 -11.30 1.47 7.03
C HIS A 144 -12.52 2.30 6.68
N ALA A 145 -12.90 2.24 5.40
CA ALA A 145 -14.14 2.79 4.91
C ALA A 145 -14.88 1.78 4.03
N PHE A 146 -16.20 1.72 4.19
CA PHE A 146 -17.07 0.94 3.33
C PHE A 146 -18.41 1.64 3.16
N ILE A 147 -19.10 1.33 2.05
CA ILE A 147 -20.46 1.77 1.79
C ILE A 147 -21.33 0.52 1.81
N HIS A 148 -22.30 0.49 2.72
CA HIS A 148 -23.38 -0.47 2.65
C HIS A 148 -24.53 0.17 1.88
N GLY A 149 -24.87 -0.38 0.73
CA GLY A 149 -25.82 0.22 -0.19
C GLY A 149 -26.84 -0.74 -0.75
N LYS A 150 -27.93 -0.16 -1.23
CA LYS A 150 -29.08 -0.81 -1.83
C LYS A 150 -29.35 -0.19 -3.20
N ASN A 151 -29.72 -1.02 -4.16
CA ASN A 151 -30.04 -0.61 -5.52
C ASN A 151 -28.95 0.25 -6.20
N ILE A 152 -27.72 -0.26 -6.25
CA ILE A 152 -26.57 0.43 -6.88
C ILE A 152 -26.22 -0.28 -8.18
N CYS A 153 -25.95 0.45 -9.26
CA CYS A 153 -25.58 -0.15 -10.54
C CYS A 153 -24.14 0.14 -10.93
N TYR A 154 -23.41 -0.89 -11.32
CA TYR A 154 -22.09 -0.84 -11.93
C TYR A 154 -22.21 -0.85 -13.47
N ASN A 155 -21.50 0.08 -14.10
CA ASN A 155 -21.30 0.10 -15.55
C ASN A 155 -19.87 -0.36 -15.88
N PRO A 156 -19.67 -1.55 -16.47
CA PRO A 156 -18.33 -2.07 -16.74
C PRO A 156 -17.57 -1.27 -17.79
N ARG A 157 -18.27 -0.70 -18.78
CA ARG A 157 -17.63 0.12 -19.84
C ARG A 157 -17.07 1.43 -19.29
N LYS A 158 -17.80 2.05 -18.36
CA LYS A 158 -17.39 3.31 -17.71
C LYS A 158 -16.57 3.10 -16.43
N GLN A 159 -16.54 1.86 -15.93
CA GLN A 159 -16.01 1.48 -14.62
C GLN A 159 -16.55 2.37 -13.51
N SER A 160 -17.86 2.62 -13.51
CA SER A 160 -18.51 3.56 -12.59
C SER A 160 -19.73 2.98 -11.91
N TYR A 161 -19.92 3.35 -10.64
CA TYR A 161 -21.07 2.96 -9.84
C TYR A 161 -22.04 4.14 -9.75
N THR A 162 -23.31 3.89 -10.05
CA THR A 162 -24.37 4.89 -10.04
C THR A 162 -25.34 4.62 -8.89
N PHE A 163 -25.57 5.67 -8.12
CA PHE A 163 -26.60 5.77 -7.09
C PHE A 163 -27.77 6.58 -7.65
N TYR A 164 -28.99 6.15 -7.39
CA TYR A 164 -30.23 6.72 -7.93
C TYR A 164 -30.99 7.44 -6.84
N SER A 165 -31.38 8.69 -7.07
CA SER A 165 -32.02 9.54 -6.05
C SER A 165 -33.10 10.44 -6.66
N THR A 166 -34.09 10.80 -5.84
CA THR A 166 -35.12 11.80 -6.17
C THR A 166 -34.56 13.23 -6.17
N THR A 167 -33.57 13.50 -5.32
CA THR A 167 -32.89 14.81 -5.20
C THR A 167 -31.42 14.67 -5.56
N LEU A 168 -30.81 15.71 -6.18
CA LEU A 168 -29.36 15.80 -6.14
C LEU A 168 -29.00 16.22 -4.72
N PRO A 169 -28.18 15.47 -3.97
CA PRO A 169 -27.74 15.93 -2.67
C PRO A 169 -27.05 17.29 -2.84
N THR A 170 -27.60 18.31 -2.20
CA THR A 170 -26.94 19.60 -2.01
C THR A 170 -25.70 19.37 -1.15
N VAL A 171 -24.55 19.32 -1.82
CA VAL A 171 -23.20 19.55 -1.29
C VAL A 171 -22.81 18.78 -0.03
N VAL A 172 -22.08 17.67 -0.20
CA VAL A 172 -20.71 17.40 0.30
C VAL A 172 -20.28 16.22 -0.56
N ASN A 173 -19.09 16.21 -1.16
CA ASN A 173 -18.55 15.00 -1.78
C ASN A 173 -18.59 13.90 -0.71
N PRO A 174 -19.52 12.92 -0.76
CA PRO A 174 -19.68 12.00 0.36
C PRO A 174 -18.47 11.08 0.50
N PHE A 175 -17.45 11.25 -0.37
CA PHE A 175 -16.24 10.46 -0.54
C PHE A 175 -14.97 11.28 -0.25
N ASP A 176 -15.05 12.40 0.48
CA ASP A 176 -13.82 13.11 0.85
C ASP A 176 -12.90 12.20 1.70
N PHE A 177 -11.66 12.04 1.21
CA PHE A 177 -10.55 11.19 1.66
C PHE A 177 -10.66 9.65 1.49
N VAL A 178 -11.82 9.10 1.11
CA VAL A 178 -12.07 7.65 0.94
C VAL A 178 -12.90 7.39 -0.31
N PHE A 179 -12.70 6.28 -1.02
CA PHE A 179 -13.24 5.99 -2.35
C PHE A 179 -12.71 6.94 -3.43
N GLN A 180 -11.45 7.37 -3.29
CA GLN A 180 -10.77 8.24 -4.27
C GLN A 180 -10.07 7.45 -5.37
N TYR A 181 -9.39 6.37 -5.00
CA TYR A 181 -8.52 5.61 -5.90
C TYR A 181 -9.24 4.37 -6.40
N GLY A 182 -9.33 4.23 -7.72
CA GLY A 182 -10.00 3.10 -8.38
C GLY A 182 -11.51 3.26 -8.50
N TRP A 183 -12.14 4.07 -7.65
CA TRP A 183 -13.59 4.29 -7.60
C TRP A 183 -14.05 5.46 -8.47
N LYS A 184 -15.09 5.23 -9.27
CA LYS A 184 -15.83 6.29 -10.00
C LYS A 184 -17.29 6.24 -9.57
N LEU A 185 -17.64 7.02 -8.57
CA LEU A 185 -18.99 7.05 -8.01
C LEU A 185 -19.79 8.19 -8.65
N ARG A 186 -21.06 7.94 -8.97
CA ARG A 186 -21.96 8.87 -9.65
C ARG A 186 -23.32 8.86 -8.99
N ILE A 187 -24.01 10.00 -9.04
CA ILE A 187 -25.41 10.11 -8.64
C ILE A 187 -26.23 10.45 -9.88
N SER A 188 -27.28 9.68 -10.13
CA SER A 188 -28.27 9.92 -11.17
C SER A 188 -29.58 10.36 -10.53
N ARG A 189 -30.20 11.39 -11.11
CA ARG A 189 -31.59 11.72 -10.80
C ARG A 189 -32.51 10.70 -11.45
N GLY A 190 -33.51 10.23 -10.72
CA GLY A 190 -34.50 9.28 -11.22
C GLY A 190 -34.38 7.89 -10.59
N PRO A 191 -35.35 7.01 -10.88
CA PRO A 191 -35.39 5.67 -10.31
C PRO A 191 -34.30 4.76 -10.89
N VAL A 192 -34.10 3.63 -10.25
CA VAL A 192 -33.21 2.57 -10.74
C VAL A 192 -33.71 2.01 -12.08
N PRO A 193 -32.81 1.57 -12.98
CA PRO A 193 -33.21 1.06 -14.29
C PRO A 193 -33.94 -0.29 -14.16
N THR A 194 -35.07 -0.40 -14.85
CA THR A 194 -35.84 -1.65 -14.98
C THR A 194 -35.51 -2.42 -16.26
N GLN A 195 -34.91 -1.75 -17.25
CA GLN A 195 -34.52 -2.33 -18.54
C GLN A 195 -33.01 -2.21 -18.77
N GLY A 196 -32.44 -3.16 -19.52
CA GLY A 196 -31.02 -3.17 -19.88
C GLY A 196 -30.06 -3.36 -18.69
N ALA A 197 -30.58 -3.87 -17.57
CA ALA A 197 -29.85 -4.11 -16.32
C ALA A 197 -30.07 -5.56 -15.85
N TYR A 198 -29.00 -6.22 -15.43
CA TYR A 198 -29.06 -7.48 -14.71
C TYR A 198 -29.04 -7.20 -13.21
N TRP A 199 -29.97 -7.78 -12.46
CA TRP A 199 -30.10 -7.57 -11.02
C TRP A 199 -29.56 -8.76 -10.23
N VAL A 200 -28.58 -8.48 -9.37
CA VAL A 200 -28.04 -9.39 -8.36
C VAL A 200 -28.85 -9.22 -7.09
N GLU A 201 -29.51 -10.31 -6.67
CA GLU A 201 -30.43 -10.32 -5.54
C GLU A 201 -29.72 -10.71 -4.23
N GLU A 202 -28.57 -11.39 -4.34
CA GLU A 202 -27.74 -11.85 -3.24
C GLU A 202 -26.88 -10.74 -2.62
N ASP A 203 -26.62 -10.86 -1.32
CA ASP A 203 -25.71 -9.97 -0.61
C ASP A 203 -24.29 -10.11 -1.17
N SER A 204 -23.78 -9.00 -1.68
CA SER A 204 -22.54 -8.98 -2.44
C SER A 204 -21.49 -8.06 -1.84
N TYR A 205 -20.23 -8.48 -1.86
CA TYR A 205 -19.10 -7.64 -1.53
C TYR A 205 -18.39 -7.22 -2.81
N ILE A 206 -18.04 -5.95 -2.93
CA ILE A 206 -17.26 -5.43 -4.05
C ILE A 206 -16.03 -4.73 -3.49
N THR A 207 -14.88 -5.14 -3.99
CA THR A 207 -13.66 -4.34 -3.91
C THR A 207 -12.99 -4.33 -5.28
N GLN A 208 -12.10 -3.39 -5.51
CA GLN A 208 -11.44 -3.26 -6.79
C GLN A 208 -10.02 -2.71 -6.63
N PRO A 209 -9.03 -3.36 -7.26
CA PRO A 209 -7.69 -2.82 -7.30
C PRO A 209 -7.68 -1.47 -8.02
N PHE A 210 -7.00 -0.48 -7.43
CA PHE A 210 -6.77 0.80 -8.11
C PHE A 210 -6.00 0.60 -9.43
N THR A 211 -4.96 -0.22 -9.37
CA THR A 211 -4.12 -0.62 -10.51
C THR A 211 -3.86 -2.12 -10.47
N GLU A 212 -4.11 -2.81 -11.58
CA GLU A 212 -4.01 -4.27 -11.68
C GLU A 212 -2.55 -4.76 -11.74
N HIS A 213 -1.61 -3.94 -12.24
CA HIS A 213 -0.19 -4.32 -12.42
C HIS A 213 0.76 -3.77 -11.35
N HIS A 214 0.27 -3.47 -10.15
CA HIS A 214 1.10 -2.92 -9.07
C HIS A 214 0.69 -3.55 -7.72
N ILE A 215 1.50 -4.51 -7.24
CA ILE A 215 1.15 -5.36 -6.08
C ILE A 215 0.76 -4.57 -4.83
N TYR A 216 1.41 -3.42 -4.58
CA TYR A 216 1.06 -2.53 -3.47
C TYR A 216 -0.41 -2.13 -3.49
N HIS A 217 -0.91 -1.61 -4.63
CA HIS A 217 -2.27 -1.10 -4.75
C HIS A 217 -3.28 -2.24 -4.85
N PHE A 218 -2.86 -3.38 -5.40
CA PHE A 218 -3.65 -4.59 -5.43
C PHE A 218 -3.97 -5.06 -4.00
N VAL A 219 -2.93 -5.23 -3.18
CA VAL A 219 -3.06 -5.64 -1.77
C VAL A 219 -3.83 -4.60 -0.96
N GLU A 220 -3.48 -3.31 -1.10
CA GLU A 220 -4.16 -2.18 -0.43
C GLU A 220 -5.69 -2.23 -0.60
N SER A 221 -6.17 -2.68 -1.76
CA SER A 221 -7.61 -2.77 -2.07
C SER A 221 -8.29 -4.02 -1.47
N LEU A 222 -7.54 -5.08 -1.22
CA LEU A 222 -8.08 -6.34 -0.68
C LEU A 222 -7.99 -6.43 0.84
N ASN A 223 -7.19 -5.59 1.49
CA ASN A 223 -6.84 -5.79 2.90
C ASN A 223 -7.98 -5.65 3.89
N PHE A 224 -9.06 -4.96 3.52
CA PHE A 224 -10.27 -4.92 4.35
C PHE A 224 -10.77 -6.34 4.65
N LEU A 225 -10.61 -7.29 3.72
CA LEU A 225 -11.06 -8.67 3.89
C LEU A 225 -10.31 -9.40 5.01
N TRP A 226 -9.03 -9.09 5.25
CA TRP A 226 -8.30 -9.58 6.42
C TRP A 226 -8.85 -9.02 7.73
N THR A 227 -9.28 -7.76 7.71
CA THR A 227 -9.96 -7.16 8.88
C THR A 227 -11.33 -7.79 9.10
N LYS A 228 -12.08 -8.03 8.02
CA LYS A 228 -13.35 -8.73 8.08
C LYS A 228 -13.20 -10.10 8.75
N LEU A 229 -12.15 -10.86 8.42
CA LEU A 229 -11.89 -12.15 9.05
C LEU A 229 -11.78 -12.05 10.58
N MET A 230 -11.19 -10.98 11.10
CA MET A 230 -10.99 -10.80 12.56
C MET A 230 -12.25 -10.27 13.26
N PHE A 231 -13.14 -9.60 12.53
CA PHE A 231 -14.35 -9.00 13.08
C PHE A 231 -15.60 -9.47 12.34
N MET A 232 -15.71 -10.78 12.05
CA MET A 232 -16.71 -11.30 11.14
C MET A 232 -18.14 -10.90 11.52
N GLN A 233 -18.46 -10.87 12.82
CA GLN A 233 -19.80 -10.51 13.33
C GLN A 233 -20.17 -9.03 13.15
N SER A 234 -19.18 -8.15 12.88
CA SER A 234 -19.41 -6.72 12.62
C SER A 234 -19.87 -6.44 11.19
N PHE A 235 -19.83 -7.45 10.31
CA PHE A 235 -20.10 -7.33 8.88
C PHE A 235 -21.05 -8.44 8.39
N PRO A 236 -21.87 -8.19 7.35
CA PRO A 236 -22.71 -9.22 6.71
C PRO A 236 -21.92 -10.44 6.27
N ALA A 237 -22.54 -11.60 6.08
CA ALA A 237 -21.86 -12.78 5.53
C ALA A 237 -21.22 -12.48 4.17
N LEU A 238 -19.93 -12.81 4.00
CA LEU A 238 -19.27 -12.78 2.69
C LEU A 238 -19.53 -14.09 1.98
N ARG A 239 -20.49 -14.08 1.05
CA ARG A 239 -20.84 -15.23 0.22
C ARG A 239 -20.35 -15.05 -1.21
N VAL A 240 -20.46 -13.82 -1.74
CA VAL A 240 -20.02 -13.46 -3.09
C VAL A 240 -19.06 -12.29 -3.01
N LEU A 241 -17.86 -12.48 -3.55
CA LEU A 241 -16.84 -11.44 -3.71
C LEU A 241 -16.72 -11.07 -5.18
N TRP A 242 -17.04 -9.83 -5.51
CA TRP A 242 -16.88 -9.29 -6.85
C TRP A 242 -15.60 -8.48 -6.94
N LEU A 243 -14.75 -8.87 -7.90
CA LEU A 243 -13.56 -8.13 -8.34
C LEU A 243 -13.74 -7.76 -9.81
N PRO A 244 -14.61 -6.79 -10.14
CA PRO A 244 -15.08 -6.55 -11.51
C PRO A 244 -14.02 -6.02 -12.48
N ARG A 245 -12.83 -5.67 -11.97
CA ARG A 245 -11.66 -5.24 -12.75
C ARG A 245 -10.53 -6.27 -12.78
N PHE A 246 -10.62 -7.30 -11.93
CA PHE A 246 -9.60 -8.34 -11.84
C PHE A 246 -9.81 -9.37 -12.94
N ASN A 247 -8.76 -9.68 -13.69
CA ASN A 247 -8.76 -10.69 -14.73
C ASN A 247 -7.66 -11.72 -14.47
N PRO A 248 -8.00 -12.93 -13.97
CA PRO A 248 -6.99 -13.93 -13.60
C PRO A 248 -6.15 -14.43 -14.80
N ASN A 249 -6.61 -14.21 -16.03
CA ASN A 249 -5.91 -14.64 -17.24
C ASN A 249 -4.84 -13.65 -17.70
N THR A 250 -4.92 -12.38 -17.30
CA THR A 250 -4.04 -11.30 -17.79
C THR A 250 -3.33 -10.54 -16.68
N ASP A 251 -3.87 -10.59 -15.47
CA ASP A 251 -3.27 -9.93 -14.32
C ASP A 251 -2.01 -10.66 -13.86
N TYR A 252 -1.19 -9.97 -13.07
CA TYR A 252 0.08 -10.50 -12.60
C TYR A 252 -0.15 -11.81 -11.81
N PRO A 253 0.55 -12.93 -12.10
CA PRO A 253 0.31 -14.21 -11.42
C PRO A 253 0.35 -14.15 -9.90
N TRP A 254 1.22 -13.30 -9.35
CA TRP A 254 1.28 -13.03 -7.91
C TRP A 254 -0.08 -12.56 -7.33
N ASN A 255 -0.82 -11.72 -8.07
CA ASN A 255 -2.13 -11.24 -7.65
C ASN A 255 -3.18 -12.38 -7.66
N VAL A 256 -3.07 -13.30 -8.62
CA VAL A 256 -3.95 -14.47 -8.72
C VAL A 256 -3.74 -15.37 -7.51
N ASP A 257 -2.49 -15.72 -7.22
CA ASP A 257 -2.15 -16.52 -6.05
C ASP A 257 -2.58 -15.80 -4.76
N PHE A 258 -2.38 -14.48 -4.66
CA PHE A 258 -2.81 -13.70 -3.49
C PHE A 258 -4.31 -13.80 -3.24
N VAL A 259 -5.15 -13.70 -4.29
CA VAL A 259 -6.60 -13.87 -4.18
C VAL A 259 -6.95 -15.29 -3.77
N HIS A 260 -6.29 -16.31 -4.33
CA HIS A 260 -6.51 -17.70 -3.94
C HIS A 260 -6.23 -17.92 -2.44
N VAL A 261 -5.07 -17.48 -1.93
CA VAL A 261 -4.71 -17.60 -0.51
C VAL A 261 -5.71 -16.86 0.39
N LEU A 262 -6.14 -15.67 -0.03
CA LEU A 262 -7.15 -14.90 0.69
C LEU A 262 -8.47 -15.66 0.79
N LEU A 263 -8.95 -16.27 -0.30
CA LEU A 263 -10.20 -17.03 -0.30
C LEU A 263 -10.09 -18.31 0.53
N GLU A 264 -8.96 -19.01 0.47
CA GLU A 264 -8.66 -20.18 1.32
C GLU A 264 -8.73 -19.83 2.82
N ALA A 265 -8.34 -18.61 3.20
CA ALA A 265 -8.37 -18.15 4.58
C ALA A 265 -9.78 -18.14 5.20
N PHE A 266 -10.83 -17.96 4.38
CA PHE A 266 -12.22 -17.99 4.83
C PHE A 266 -12.77 -19.41 5.00
N GLN A 267 -12.14 -20.45 4.41
CA GLN A 267 -12.61 -21.84 4.41
C GLN A 267 -14.10 -22.01 4.12
N GLN A 268 -14.61 -21.22 3.19
CA GLN A 268 -15.97 -21.29 2.70
C GLN A 268 -15.96 -21.27 1.18
N ASN A 269 -17.05 -21.76 0.60
CA ASN A 269 -17.32 -21.58 -0.81
C ASN A 269 -17.75 -20.13 -1.07
N ILE A 270 -16.78 -19.20 -1.01
CA ILE A 270 -16.97 -17.84 -1.47
C ILE A 270 -16.96 -17.89 -3.00
N THR A 271 -18.05 -17.43 -3.61
CA THR A 271 -18.08 -17.25 -5.06
C THR A 271 -17.28 -16.01 -5.41
N LEU A 272 -16.14 -16.20 -6.08
CA LEU A 272 -15.39 -15.12 -6.70
C LEU A 272 -16.02 -14.80 -8.06
N VAL A 273 -16.32 -13.52 -8.30
CA VAL A 273 -16.81 -13.04 -9.59
C VAL A 273 -15.81 -12.03 -10.18
N THR A 274 -15.19 -12.40 -11.29
CA THR A 274 -14.11 -11.67 -11.96
C THR A 274 -14.63 -10.81 -13.12
N MET A 275 -13.74 -10.05 -13.78
CA MET A 275 -14.06 -9.30 -14.98
C MET A 275 -14.65 -10.18 -16.10
N ASN A 276 -14.15 -11.41 -16.26
CA ASN A 276 -14.62 -12.34 -17.30
C ASN A 276 -16.05 -12.80 -16.99
N ASP A 277 -16.33 -13.09 -15.72
CA ASP A 277 -17.66 -13.51 -15.27
C ASP A 277 -18.69 -12.39 -15.43
N VAL A 278 -18.34 -11.16 -15.07
CA VAL A 278 -19.19 -9.98 -15.29
C VAL A 278 -19.51 -9.82 -16.78
N SER A 279 -18.51 -9.96 -17.64
CA SER A 279 -18.68 -9.82 -19.09
C SER A 279 -19.60 -10.91 -19.65
N ALA A 280 -19.38 -12.17 -19.27
CA ALA A 280 -20.20 -13.30 -19.70
C ALA A 280 -21.64 -13.20 -19.20
N LEU A 281 -21.84 -12.76 -17.95
CA LEU A 281 -23.15 -12.57 -17.34
C LEU A 281 -23.96 -11.50 -18.10
N LEU A 282 -23.37 -10.33 -18.32
CA LEU A 282 -24.04 -9.24 -19.03
C LEU A 282 -24.35 -9.59 -20.48
N GLN A 283 -23.46 -10.31 -21.16
CA GLN A 283 -23.70 -10.81 -22.51
C GLN A 283 -24.88 -11.79 -22.54
N ARG A 284 -24.90 -12.77 -21.63
CA ARG A 284 -25.96 -13.79 -21.54
C ARG A 284 -27.34 -13.18 -21.30
N HIS A 285 -27.41 -12.13 -20.50
CA HIS A 285 -28.68 -11.48 -20.14
C HIS A 285 -29.01 -10.25 -21.00
N HIS A 286 -28.27 -10.01 -22.09
CA HIS A 286 -28.40 -8.83 -22.94
C HIS A 286 -28.47 -7.50 -22.15
N ALA A 287 -27.71 -7.43 -21.05
CA ALA A 287 -27.68 -6.31 -20.14
C ALA A 287 -26.43 -5.46 -20.36
N SER A 288 -26.55 -4.16 -20.07
CA SER A 288 -25.43 -3.20 -20.14
C SER A 288 -24.97 -2.72 -18.76
N LEU A 289 -25.78 -2.98 -17.73
CA LEU A 289 -25.57 -2.62 -16.34
C LEU A 289 -25.69 -3.85 -15.45
N LEU A 290 -24.84 -3.90 -14.44
CA LEU A 290 -24.92 -4.86 -13.35
C LEU A 290 -25.43 -4.12 -12.10
N CYS A 291 -26.62 -4.44 -11.64
CA CYS A 291 -27.27 -3.76 -10.52
C CYS A 291 -27.36 -4.69 -9.31
N PHE A 292 -27.12 -4.15 -8.12
CA PHE A 292 -27.10 -4.90 -6.88
C PHE A 292 -28.25 -4.44 -6.01
N ARG A 293 -29.07 -5.40 -5.56
CA ARG A 293 -30.07 -5.11 -4.53
C ARG A 293 -29.43 -4.74 -3.23
N ARG A 294 -28.40 -5.47 -2.79
CA ARG A 294 -27.66 -5.19 -1.55
C ARG A 294 -26.18 -5.42 -1.80
N VAL A 295 -25.37 -4.44 -1.42
CA VAL A 295 -23.93 -4.48 -1.70
C VAL A 295 -23.11 -3.76 -0.65
N LEU A 296 -21.95 -4.34 -0.31
CA LEU A 296 -20.90 -3.68 0.45
C LEU A 296 -19.77 -3.32 -0.50
N LEU A 297 -19.60 -2.02 -0.75
CA LEU A 297 -18.43 -1.49 -1.46
C LEU A 297 -17.33 -1.25 -0.43
N LEU A 298 -16.17 -1.87 -0.61
CA LEU A 298 -15.04 -1.78 0.32
C LEU A 298 -13.99 -0.84 -0.26
N ASP A 299 -13.64 0.23 0.45
CA ASP A 299 -12.49 1.04 0.07
C ASP A 299 -11.18 0.44 0.61
N ARG A 300 -10.06 0.99 0.15
CA ARG A 300 -8.76 0.74 0.77
C ARG A 300 -8.73 1.18 2.24
N SER A 301 -7.78 0.65 2.99
CA SER A 301 -7.43 1.21 4.30
C SER A 301 -6.69 2.55 4.12
N THR A 302 -7.08 3.52 4.95
CA THR A 302 -6.58 4.91 5.00
C THR A 302 -6.08 5.23 6.40
N TYR A 303 -5.36 4.28 7.00
CA TYR A 303 -4.74 4.50 8.31
C TYR A 303 -3.85 5.75 8.30
N ASN A 304 -3.95 6.62 9.31
CA ASN A 304 -3.26 7.92 9.34
C ASN A 304 -3.51 8.86 8.14
N GLY A 305 -4.58 8.65 7.36
CA GLY A 305 -4.93 9.50 6.23
C GLY A 305 -4.05 9.36 4.99
N ASP A 306 -3.09 8.42 4.99
CA ASP A 306 -2.25 8.06 3.85
C ASP A 306 -2.11 6.52 3.78
N GLY A 307 -2.02 5.96 2.58
CA GLY A 307 -2.16 4.51 2.28
C GLY A 307 -1.90 3.56 3.47
N GLY A 308 -2.97 2.91 3.94
CA GLY A 308 -2.93 1.93 5.02
C GLY A 308 -3.13 0.51 4.46
N PHE A 309 -2.50 -0.48 5.10
CA PHE A 309 -2.68 -1.88 4.73
C PHE A 309 -3.70 -2.54 5.63
N LEU A 310 -3.39 -2.67 6.92
CA LEU A 310 -4.12 -3.54 7.85
C LEU A 310 -4.56 -2.74 9.08
N SER A 311 -5.60 -3.20 9.77
CA SER A 311 -6.20 -2.50 10.93
C SER A 311 -5.52 -2.80 12.27
N GLY A 312 -4.28 -3.29 12.25
CA GLY A 312 -3.53 -3.66 13.44
C GLY A 312 -2.72 -4.93 13.26
N TRP A 313 -2.13 -5.39 14.36
CA TRP A 313 -1.20 -6.51 14.37
C TRP A 313 -1.88 -7.87 14.12
N GLU A 314 -3.09 -8.06 14.65
CA GLU A 314 -3.80 -9.32 14.52
C GLU A 314 -4.18 -9.67 13.05
N PRO A 315 -4.79 -8.76 12.26
CA PRO A 315 -4.98 -8.99 10.82
C PRO A 315 -3.67 -9.22 10.05
N ALA A 316 -2.57 -8.57 10.44
CA ALA A 316 -1.26 -8.77 9.83
C ALA A 316 -0.69 -10.16 10.11
N ASP A 317 -0.83 -10.63 11.33
CA ASP A 317 -0.37 -11.94 11.76
C ASP A 317 -1.20 -13.05 11.13
N TRP A 318 -2.50 -12.85 11.02
CA TRP A 318 -3.38 -13.77 10.32
C TRP A 318 -3.02 -13.88 8.84
N LEU A 319 -2.83 -12.74 8.17
CA LEU A 319 -2.38 -12.69 6.79
C LEU A 319 -1.08 -13.48 6.66
N ARG A 320 -0.05 -13.08 7.40
CA ARG A 320 1.28 -13.70 7.33
C ARG A 320 1.24 -15.21 7.58
N ALA A 321 0.56 -15.65 8.63
CA ALA A 321 0.42 -17.07 8.96
C ALA A 321 -0.32 -17.87 7.86
N THR A 322 -1.34 -17.26 7.24
CA THR A 322 -2.05 -17.86 6.09
C THR A 322 -1.08 -18.06 4.91
N PHE A 323 -0.30 -17.04 4.56
CA PHE A 323 0.67 -17.14 3.48
C PHE A 323 1.83 -18.09 3.80
N TYR A 324 2.30 -18.12 5.04
CA TYR A 324 3.31 -19.09 5.49
C TYR A 324 2.80 -20.52 5.35
N ARG A 325 1.54 -20.77 5.72
CA ARG A 325 0.91 -22.08 5.58
C ARG A 325 0.81 -22.46 4.10
N HIS A 326 0.34 -21.55 3.27
CA HIS A 326 0.22 -21.78 1.83
C HIS A 326 1.58 -22.08 1.17
N ALA A 327 2.61 -21.32 1.54
CA ALA A 327 3.95 -21.48 0.97
C ALA A 327 4.78 -22.61 1.61
N GLY A 328 4.31 -23.21 2.72
CA GLY A 328 5.06 -24.23 3.45
C GLY A 328 6.28 -23.67 4.19
N VAL A 329 6.18 -22.47 4.75
CA VAL A 329 7.26 -21.84 5.52
C VAL A 329 7.45 -22.54 6.86
N HIS A 330 8.69 -22.91 7.15
CA HIS A 330 9.13 -23.37 8.46
C HIS A 330 10.01 -22.30 9.10
N ILE A 331 9.62 -21.79 10.27
CA ILE A 331 10.40 -20.75 10.93
C ILE A 331 11.55 -21.41 11.68
N ALA A 332 12.79 -21.24 11.21
CA ALA A 332 13.96 -21.80 11.88
C ALA A 332 14.09 -21.29 13.34
N PRO A 333 14.58 -22.13 14.26
CA PRO A 333 14.90 -21.70 15.62
C PRO A 333 15.91 -20.54 15.61
N VAL A 334 15.69 -19.59 16.51
CA VAL A 334 16.65 -18.52 16.74
C VAL A 334 17.88 -19.10 17.45
N ARG A 335 19.03 -18.97 16.81
CA ARG A 335 20.34 -19.35 17.34
C ARG A 335 21.15 -18.10 17.66
N ARG A 336 21.76 -18.06 18.84
CA ARG A 336 22.55 -16.91 19.31
C ARG A 336 23.90 -16.79 18.60
N ASP A 337 24.45 -17.91 18.19
CA ASP A 337 25.71 -18.07 17.50
C ASP A 337 25.58 -17.99 15.96
N ALA A 338 24.36 -17.91 15.43
CA ALA A 338 24.13 -17.87 14.00
C ALA A 338 24.12 -16.41 13.49
N PRO A 339 24.82 -16.12 12.38
CA PRO A 339 24.70 -14.85 11.69
C PRO A 339 23.25 -14.55 11.29
N TYR A 340 22.87 -13.27 11.33
CA TYR A 340 21.56 -12.81 10.86
C TYR A 340 21.43 -12.94 9.34
N ALA A 341 20.28 -13.39 8.85
CA ALA A 341 20.02 -13.43 7.41
C ALA A 341 19.73 -12.01 6.89
N LEU A 342 20.67 -11.44 6.12
CA LEU A 342 20.48 -10.17 5.42
C LEU A 342 20.16 -10.44 3.94
N HIS A 343 18.95 -10.09 3.53
CA HIS A 343 18.54 -10.18 2.14
C HIS A 343 18.66 -8.81 1.48
N LEU A 344 19.63 -8.68 0.56
CA LEU A 344 19.77 -7.54 -0.34
C LEU A 344 18.89 -7.80 -1.56
N VAL A 345 17.67 -7.27 -1.55
CA VAL A 345 16.70 -7.49 -2.63
C VAL A 345 16.90 -6.45 -3.72
N HIS A 346 17.35 -6.90 -4.88
CA HIS A 346 17.66 -6.09 -6.05
C HIS A 346 16.59 -6.22 -7.16
N ARG A 347 16.57 -5.23 -8.05
CA ARG A 347 15.66 -5.17 -9.20
C ARG A 347 16.40 -4.75 -10.46
N THR A 348 15.94 -5.20 -11.62
CA THR A 348 16.59 -4.93 -12.90
C THR A 348 16.10 -3.66 -13.61
N GLY A 349 15.00 -3.07 -13.16
CA GLY A 349 14.35 -1.91 -13.78
C GLY A 349 14.80 -0.53 -13.28
N PRO A 350 13.94 0.50 -13.43
CA PRO A 350 14.10 1.79 -12.72
C PRO A 350 14.14 1.57 -11.21
N ARG A 351 14.72 2.52 -10.46
CA ARG A 351 14.85 2.44 -8.99
C ARG A 351 15.69 1.27 -8.48
N ARG A 352 16.72 0.87 -9.21
CA ARG A 352 17.63 -0.20 -8.79
C ARG A 352 18.84 0.36 -8.05
N PHE A 353 19.51 -0.48 -7.25
CA PHE A 353 20.86 -0.18 -6.77
C PHE A 353 21.81 -0.02 -7.98
N LEU A 354 22.68 0.99 -7.95
CA LEU A 354 23.65 1.19 -9.03
C LEU A 354 24.67 0.03 -9.09
N HIS A 355 25.19 -0.36 -7.92
CA HIS A 355 26.22 -1.38 -7.77
C HIS A 355 25.87 -2.40 -6.67
N PRO A 356 24.86 -3.27 -6.89
CA PRO A 356 24.43 -4.23 -5.86
C PRO A 356 25.55 -5.19 -5.43
N GLU A 357 26.39 -5.64 -6.35
CA GLU A 357 27.52 -6.55 -6.04
C GLU A 357 28.58 -5.88 -5.16
N ALA A 358 28.80 -4.57 -5.35
CA ALA A 358 29.73 -3.83 -4.50
C ALA A 358 29.19 -3.68 -3.08
N LEU A 359 27.87 -3.49 -2.92
CA LEU A 359 27.21 -3.49 -1.61
C LEU A 359 27.27 -4.87 -0.95
N LEU A 360 27.02 -5.94 -1.71
CA LEU A 360 27.18 -7.31 -1.23
C LEU A 360 28.60 -7.55 -0.70
N ALA A 361 29.61 -7.26 -1.53
CA ALA A 361 31.01 -7.42 -1.15
C ALA A 361 31.38 -6.60 0.10
N LEU A 362 30.95 -5.34 0.15
CA LEU A 362 31.16 -4.45 1.30
C LEU A 362 30.58 -5.05 2.59
N LEU A 363 29.31 -5.45 2.57
CA LEU A 363 28.62 -5.98 3.75
C LEU A 363 29.23 -7.31 4.19
N THR A 364 29.54 -8.21 3.26
CA THR A 364 30.19 -9.49 3.57
C THR A 364 31.58 -9.29 4.16
N THR A 365 32.40 -8.39 3.61
CA THR A 365 33.74 -8.13 4.14
C THR A 365 33.71 -7.48 5.52
N ARG A 366 32.75 -6.59 5.78
CA ARG A 366 32.73 -5.79 7.00
C ARG A 366 31.95 -6.42 8.15
N LEU A 367 30.95 -7.25 7.84
CA LEU A 367 29.98 -7.76 8.81
C LEU A 367 29.71 -9.27 8.64
N GLY A 368 30.49 -10.00 7.83
CA GLY A 368 30.24 -11.41 7.49
C GLY A 368 30.29 -12.39 8.68
N ASP A 369 30.85 -11.95 9.82
CA ASP A 369 30.82 -12.67 11.09
C ASP A 369 29.47 -12.56 11.81
N ARG A 370 28.70 -11.49 11.55
CA ARG A 370 27.41 -11.18 12.19
C ARG A 370 26.22 -11.32 11.25
N VAL A 371 26.41 -11.14 9.95
CA VAL A 371 25.33 -11.23 8.95
C VAL A 371 25.75 -12.12 7.78
N ASN A 372 24.84 -12.98 7.35
CA ASN A 372 24.96 -13.69 6.08
C ASN A 372 24.19 -12.92 5.00
N VAL A 373 24.91 -12.37 4.03
CA VAL A 373 24.34 -11.48 3.01
C VAL A 373 24.03 -12.24 1.73
N SER A 374 22.76 -12.21 1.32
CA SER A 374 22.29 -12.81 0.07
C SER A 374 21.78 -11.72 -0.88
N LEU A 375 22.33 -11.65 -2.10
CA LEU A 375 21.77 -10.82 -3.18
C LEU A 375 20.66 -11.58 -3.88
N LEU A 376 19.43 -11.10 -3.77
CA LEU A 376 18.22 -11.79 -4.22
C LEU A 376 17.41 -10.95 -5.19
N PHE A 377 16.60 -11.63 -6.00
CA PHE A 377 15.67 -11.02 -6.94
C PHE A 377 14.26 -11.57 -6.70
N THR A 378 13.24 -10.72 -6.79
CA THR A 378 11.83 -11.13 -6.58
C THR A 378 11.12 -11.54 -7.86
N ASN A 379 11.85 -12.00 -8.88
CA ASN A 379 11.25 -12.49 -10.12
C ASN A 379 10.89 -13.99 -9.99
N CYS A 380 10.08 -14.32 -9.00
CA CYS A 380 9.62 -15.67 -8.72
C CYS A 380 8.16 -15.69 -8.25
N SER A 381 7.61 -16.88 -8.06
CA SER A 381 6.23 -17.08 -7.60
C SER A 381 5.96 -16.40 -6.25
N LEU A 382 4.67 -16.21 -5.93
CA LEU A 382 4.27 -15.70 -4.62
C LEU A 382 4.88 -16.55 -3.49
N ALA A 383 4.75 -17.89 -3.56
CA ALA A 383 5.30 -18.77 -2.53
C ALA A 383 6.81 -18.60 -2.35
N CYS A 384 7.56 -18.45 -3.45
CA CYS A 384 8.99 -18.13 -3.38
C CYS A 384 9.25 -16.78 -2.70
N GLN A 385 8.48 -15.74 -3.02
CA GLN A 385 8.60 -14.44 -2.35
C GLN A 385 8.25 -14.55 -0.85
N VAL A 386 7.25 -15.36 -0.48
CA VAL A 386 6.93 -15.60 0.94
C VAL A 386 8.12 -16.21 1.69
N HIS A 387 8.85 -17.17 1.09
CA HIS A 387 10.08 -17.71 1.68
C HIS A 387 11.20 -16.67 1.78
N VAL A 388 11.50 -15.98 0.67
CA VAL A 388 12.56 -14.95 0.63
C VAL A 388 12.36 -13.90 1.72
N PHE A 389 11.13 -13.43 1.93
CA PHE A 389 10.87 -12.39 2.91
C PHE A 389 10.62 -12.96 4.31
N GLY A 390 10.11 -14.19 4.43
CA GLY A 390 9.90 -14.87 5.71
C GLY A 390 11.21 -15.23 6.42
N ASP A 391 12.23 -15.59 5.66
CA ASP A 391 13.54 -15.99 6.20
C ASP A 391 14.45 -14.80 6.55
N ALA A 392 14.17 -13.60 6.04
CA ALA A 392 14.98 -12.42 6.31
C ALA A 392 14.93 -12.03 7.80
N ASP A 393 16.08 -11.75 8.41
CA ASP A 393 16.19 -11.00 9.67
C ASP A 393 16.35 -9.50 9.39
N ILE A 394 17.09 -9.18 8.32
CA ILE A 394 17.29 -7.83 7.80
C ILE A 394 16.96 -7.86 6.30
N LEU A 395 16.07 -6.98 5.86
CA LEU A 395 15.80 -6.73 4.46
C LEU A 395 16.40 -5.38 4.08
N LEU A 396 17.34 -5.38 3.12
CA LEU A 396 17.83 -4.16 2.48
C LEU A 396 17.30 -4.14 1.05
N THR A 397 16.49 -3.13 0.73
CA THR A 397 15.94 -3.01 -0.61
C THR A 397 15.70 -1.56 -1.00
N VAL A 398 15.33 -1.35 -2.26
CA VAL A 398 15.09 -0.06 -2.86
C VAL A 398 13.61 0.27 -2.84
N HIS A 399 13.29 1.55 -2.60
CA HIS A 399 11.90 2.01 -2.54
C HIS A 399 11.07 1.55 -3.75
N GLY A 400 9.93 0.92 -3.47
CA GLY A 400 8.85 0.72 -4.43
C GLY A 400 8.10 -0.60 -4.27
N ALA A 401 7.18 -0.87 -5.21
CA ALA A 401 6.15 -1.90 -5.08
C ALA A 401 6.59 -3.26 -4.51
N ALA A 402 7.81 -3.74 -4.80
CA ALA A 402 8.33 -5.01 -4.29
C ALA A 402 8.45 -5.05 -2.76
N GLU A 403 8.60 -3.90 -2.09
CA GLU A 403 8.58 -3.78 -0.64
C GLU A 403 7.23 -4.14 -0.02
N THR A 404 6.16 -4.24 -0.82
CA THR A 404 4.88 -4.81 -0.32
C THR A 404 5.07 -6.19 0.28
N ASN A 405 6.08 -6.95 -0.15
CA ASN A 405 6.40 -8.25 0.42
C ASN A 405 6.90 -8.20 1.88
N ILE A 406 7.12 -7.02 2.48
CA ILE A 406 7.37 -6.94 3.93
C ILE A 406 6.22 -7.50 4.78
N LEU A 407 5.01 -7.66 4.20
CA LEU A 407 3.89 -8.41 4.81
C LEU A 407 4.32 -9.81 5.26
N PHE A 408 5.28 -10.41 4.58
CA PHE A 408 5.77 -11.75 4.84
C PHE A 408 6.98 -11.77 5.76
N MET A 409 7.57 -10.63 6.13
CA MET A 409 8.65 -10.60 7.12
C MET A 409 8.12 -10.91 8.51
N ARG A 410 8.90 -11.67 9.29
CA ARG A 410 8.59 -11.94 10.70
C ARG A 410 8.59 -10.62 11.50
N PRO A 411 7.74 -10.45 12.51
CA PRO A 411 7.83 -9.34 13.45
C PRO A 411 9.22 -9.25 14.06
N ARG A 412 9.62 -8.06 14.50
CA ARG A 412 10.92 -7.78 15.13
C ARG A 412 12.13 -8.07 14.23
N THR A 413 11.92 -8.14 12.92
CA THR A 413 12.96 -8.04 11.90
C THR A 413 13.13 -6.58 11.49
N VAL A 414 14.09 -6.30 10.60
CA VAL A 414 14.41 -4.93 10.18
C VAL A 414 14.24 -4.75 8.67
N LEU A 415 13.51 -3.71 8.27
CA LEU A 415 13.49 -3.17 6.91
C LEU A 415 14.42 -1.97 6.84
N ILE A 416 15.38 -2.01 5.93
CA ILE A 416 16.21 -0.89 5.51
C ILE A 416 15.76 -0.49 4.10
N GLU A 417 15.04 0.62 4.00
CA GLU A 417 14.54 1.17 2.74
C GLU A 417 15.53 2.19 2.16
N ALA A 418 16.07 1.89 0.98
CA ALA A 418 16.97 2.78 0.25
C ALA A 418 16.20 3.61 -0.79
N PHE A 419 16.22 4.92 -0.63
CA PHE A 419 15.46 5.82 -1.48
C PHE A 419 16.25 6.30 -2.72
N PRO A 420 15.55 6.48 -3.87
CA PRO A 420 16.09 7.25 -4.99
C PRO A 420 16.50 8.65 -4.54
N PRO A 421 17.47 9.30 -5.21
CA PRO A 421 17.97 10.59 -4.78
C PRO A 421 16.87 11.65 -4.66
N TYR A 422 16.83 12.38 -3.54
CA TYR A 422 15.83 13.42 -3.26
C TYR A 422 14.37 12.95 -3.21
N PHE A 423 14.13 11.64 -3.19
CA PHE A 423 12.81 11.06 -3.01
C PHE A 423 12.61 10.59 -1.56
N VAL A 424 11.42 10.80 -1.00
CA VAL A 424 11.02 10.26 0.30
C VAL A 424 9.51 10.03 0.33
N GLU A 425 9.07 8.89 0.84
CA GLU A 425 7.66 8.55 0.99
C GLU A 425 7.47 7.64 2.22
N GLY A 426 6.56 7.99 3.12
CA GLY A 426 6.40 7.29 4.42
C GLY A 426 5.55 6.02 4.36
N THR A 427 5.20 5.55 3.16
CA THR A 427 4.25 4.46 2.97
C THR A 427 4.73 3.14 3.58
N TYR A 428 5.97 2.73 3.31
CA TYR A 428 6.51 1.47 3.84
C TYR A 428 6.94 1.59 5.30
N MET A 429 7.31 2.79 5.76
CA MET A 429 7.48 3.09 7.18
C MET A 429 6.18 2.82 7.97
N ASN A 430 5.04 3.34 7.49
CA ASN A 430 3.74 3.09 8.10
C ASN A 430 3.44 1.59 8.13
N MET A 431 3.64 0.92 7.00
CA MET A 431 3.41 -0.51 6.87
C MET A 431 4.28 -1.34 7.82
N ALA A 432 5.57 -1.02 7.94
CA ALA A 432 6.49 -1.67 8.88
C ALA A 432 5.99 -1.55 10.33
N GLY A 433 5.42 -0.40 10.71
CA GLY A 433 4.80 -0.19 12.03
C GLY A 433 3.69 -1.20 12.38
N PHE A 434 2.72 -1.44 11.48
CA PHE A 434 1.66 -2.44 11.74
C PHE A 434 2.15 -3.88 11.64
N LEU A 435 3.27 -4.10 10.94
CA LEU A 435 3.89 -5.41 10.83
C LEU A 435 4.85 -5.71 11.99
N ARG A 436 5.10 -4.72 12.86
CA ARG A 436 6.10 -4.76 13.93
C ARG A 436 7.51 -5.03 13.38
N VAL A 437 7.79 -4.55 12.17
CA VAL A 437 9.11 -4.57 11.55
C VAL A 437 9.78 -3.22 11.87
N GLN A 438 11.03 -3.25 12.33
CA GLN A 438 11.79 -2.03 12.56
C GLN A 438 12.10 -1.38 11.23
N TYR A 439 11.86 -0.07 11.13
CA TYR A 439 12.10 0.68 9.92
C TYR A 439 13.38 1.52 10.06
N LEU A 440 14.26 1.41 9.08
CA LEU A 440 15.40 2.28 8.85
C LEU A 440 15.35 2.78 7.41
N SER A 441 15.87 3.99 7.18
CA SER A 441 15.93 4.55 5.83
C SER A 441 17.33 4.98 5.46
N VAL A 442 17.71 4.72 4.22
CA VAL A 442 18.94 5.20 3.60
C VAL A 442 18.56 6.17 2.50
N THR A 443 18.75 7.46 2.75
CA THR A 443 18.47 8.50 1.78
C THR A 443 19.70 8.83 0.94
N THR A 444 19.48 9.26 -0.29
CA THR A 444 20.53 9.65 -1.21
C THR A 444 20.28 11.06 -1.72
N TYR A 445 21.35 11.85 -1.87
CA TYR A 445 21.27 13.25 -2.32
C TYR A 445 22.21 13.49 -3.51
N ASN A 446 22.31 12.51 -4.41
CA ASN A 446 23.18 12.57 -5.57
C ASN A 446 22.41 13.01 -6.83
N SER A 447 22.82 14.13 -7.44
CA SER A 447 22.19 14.66 -8.66
C SER A 447 22.75 14.09 -9.97
N THR A 448 23.76 13.22 -9.90
CA THR A 448 24.44 12.63 -11.06
C THR A 448 23.49 11.89 -12.01
N TYR A 449 22.49 11.21 -11.46
CA TYR A 449 21.57 10.36 -12.22
C TYR A 449 20.19 10.98 -12.42
N PHE A 450 20.10 12.32 -12.35
CA PHE A 450 18.85 13.02 -12.61
C PHE A 450 18.33 12.77 -14.03
N PRO A 451 17.00 12.79 -14.23
CA PRO A 451 16.41 12.68 -15.55
C PRO A 451 16.91 13.80 -16.47
N ARG A 452 17.11 13.50 -17.76
CA ARG A 452 17.49 14.51 -18.75
C ARG A 452 16.51 15.68 -18.71
N GLY A 453 17.05 16.90 -18.71
CA GLY A 453 16.27 18.14 -18.64
C GLY A 453 16.01 18.66 -17.21
N LEU A 454 16.32 17.89 -16.17
CA LEU A 454 16.29 18.38 -14.79
C LEU A 454 17.65 18.99 -14.42
N ARG A 455 17.64 20.23 -13.90
CA ARG A 455 18.86 20.89 -13.42
C ARG A 455 19.43 20.12 -12.23
N LYS A 456 20.76 20.01 -12.14
CA LYS A 456 21.45 19.31 -11.04
C LYS A 456 21.11 19.91 -9.66
N THR A 457 20.89 21.21 -9.58
CA THR A 457 20.50 21.94 -8.35
C THR A 457 19.02 21.83 -8.00
N TYR A 458 18.20 21.21 -8.86
CA TYR A 458 16.75 21.16 -8.65
C TYR A 458 16.38 20.40 -7.36
N GLY A 459 17.12 19.33 -7.03
CA GLY A 459 16.93 18.56 -5.80
C GLY A 459 17.12 19.40 -4.54
N GLU A 460 18.27 20.08 -4.45
CA GLU A 460 18.58 20.98 -3.34
C GLU A 460 17.57 22.12 -3.24
N GLY A 461 17.18 22.71 -4.39
CA GLY A 461 16.19 23.77 -4.44
C GLY A 461 14.83 23.36 -3.85
N VAL A 462 14.30 22.19 -4.22
CA VAL A 462 12.99 21.75 -3.68
C VAL A 462 13.04 21.43 -2.18
N TYR A 463 14.20 21.01 -1.66
CA TYR A 463 14.39 20.82 -0.22
C TYR A 463 14.52 22.16 0.51
N ALA A 464 15.31 23.09 -0.01
CA ALA A 464 15.47 24.43 0.54
C ALA A 464 14.16 25.22 0.58
N GLU A 465 13.31 25.03 -0.42
CA GLU A 465 11.96 25.63 -0.49
C GLU A 465 10.91 24.92 0.38
N GLY A 466 11.24 23.77 0.98
CA GLY A 466 10.28 22.98 1.78
C GLY A 466 9.18 22.29 0.97
N VAL A 467 9.33 22.18 -0.36
CA VAL A 467 8.33 21.59 -1.27
C VAL A 467 8.74 20.20 -1.79
N ALA A 468 9.77 19.59 -1.20
CA ALA A 468 10.31 18.29 -1.58
C ALA A 468 9.20 17.23 -1.68
N PHE A 469 8.32 17.13 -0.69
CA PHE A 469 7.21 16.17 -0.71
C PHE A 469 6.32 16.36 -1.94
N GLN A 470 5.95 17.58 -2.31
CA GLN A 470 5.07 17.84 -3.45
C GLN A 470 5.75 17.54 -4.80
N LYS A 471 7.06 17.74 -4.90
CA LYS A 471 7.82 17.56 -6.14
C LYS A 471 8.54 16.22 -6.26
N ARG A 472 8.53 15.39 -5.20
CA ARG A 472 9.29 14.13 -5.07
C ARG A 472 9.11 13.18 -6.24
N ARG A 473 7.90 13.08 -6.80
CA ARG A 473 7.56 12.12 -7.86
C ARG A 473 8.42 12.27 -9.12
N LYS A 474 9.06 13.43 -9.33
CA LYS A 474 10.04 13.64 -10.41
C LYS A 474 11.31 12.82 -10.25
N PHE A 475 11.71 12.49 -9.01
CA PHE A 475 12.91 11.72 -8.72
C PHE A 475 12.65 10.23 -8.59
N LEU A 476 11.37 9.82 -8.52
CA LEU A 476 10.96 8.44 -8.24
C LEU A 476 11.66 7.43 -9.13
N ARG A 477 11.96 7.71 -10.40
CA ARG A 477 12.52 6.71 -11.33
C ARG A 477 14.05 6.59 -11.30
N ASN A 478 14.75 7.42 -10.53
CA ASN A 478 16.21 7.48 -10.53
C ASN A 478 16.85 6.19 -10.00
N VAL A 479 18.08 5.94 -10.42
CA VAL A 479 18.93 4.88 -9.87
C VAL A 479 19.29 5.25 -8.42
N VAL A 480 19.35 4.25 -7.55
CA VAL A 480 19.65 4.38 -6.12
C VAL A 480 21.13 4.07 -5.93
N ASP A 481 21.88 5.07 -5.49
CA ASP A 481 23.33 4.98 -5.28
C ASP A 481 23.67 5.53 -3.90
N PRO A 482 23.46 4.72 -2.84
CA PRO A 482 23.63 5.16 -1.48
C PRO A 482 25.10 5.23 -1.09
N ASN A 483 25.42 6.16 -0.20
CA ASN A 483 26.75 6.22 0.39
C ASN A 483 27.02 4.92 1.18
N ASN A 484 28.14 4.27 0.89
CA ASN A 484 28.55 3.00 1.51
C ASN A 484 28.56 3.06 3.05
N GLN A 485 29.02 4.17 3.65
CA GLN A 485 29.04 4.34 5.10
C GLN A 485 27.61 4.42 5.66
N THR A 486 26.70 5.10 4.98
CA THR A 486 25.30 5.16 5.42
C THR A 486 24.63 3.79 5.39
N VAL A 487 24.92 2.97 4.37
CA VAL A 487 24.44 1.58 4.31
C VAL A 487 25.03 0.74 5.45
N LEU A 488 26.35 0.82 5.68
CA LEU A 488 27.00 0.12 6.78
C LEU A 488 26.39 0.49 8.13
N ASN A 489 26.27 1.78 8.43
CA ASN A 489 25.69 2.26 9.68
C ASN A 489 24.25 1.75 9.87
N ALA A 490 23.43 1.75 8.81
CA ALA A 490 22.07 1.25 8.89
C ALA A 490 22.01 -0.26 9.16
N VAL A 491 22.93 -1.05 8.59
CA VAL A 491 23.03 -2.48 8.89
C VAL A 491 23.56 -2.72 10.30
N GLU A 492 24.55 -1.96 10.76
CA GLU A 492 25.04 -2.03 12.14
C GLU A 492 23.94 -1.68 13.16
N GLU A 493 23.14 -0.67 12.88
CA GLU A 493 21.96 -0.31 13.68
C GLU A 493 20.90 -1.40 13.65
N ALA A 494 20.66 -2.02 12.49
CA ALA A 494 19.75 -3.16 12.38
C ALA A 494 20.23 -4.35 13.24
N VAL A 495 21.52 -4.67 13.21
CA VAL A 495 22.09 -5.74 14.02
C VAL A 495 22.01 -5.38 15.51
N ALA A 496 22.30 -4.13 15.90
CA ALA A 496 22.17 -3.67 17.28
C ALA A 496 20.71 -3.76 17.78
N TYR A 497 19.73 -3.38 16.94
CA TYR A 497 18.31 -3.58 17.23
C TYR A 497 18.01 -5.07 17.44
N LEU A 498 18.44 -5.94 16.53
CA LEU A 498 18.19 -7.37 16.64
C LEU A 498 18.83 -7.97 17.89
N ASP A 499 20.07 -7.61 18.22
CA ASP A 499 20.74 -8.04 19.46
C ASP A 499 19.99 -7.55 20.70
N SER A 500 19.38 -6.37 20.63
CA SER A 500 18.58 -5.82 21.73
C SER A 500 17.25 -6.54 21.91
N TYR A 501 16.60 -7.03 20.86
CA TYR A 501 15.27 -7.65 20.96
C TYR A 501 15.29 -9.18 20.98
N ARG A 502 16.14 -9.80 20.16
CA ARG A 502 16.21 -11.25 19.95
C ARG A 502 16.61 -12.02 21.21
N PHE A 503 17.18 -11.34 22.21
CA PHE A 503 17.67 -11.96 23.43
C PHE A 503 17.06 -11.41 24.73
N ARG A 504 16.02 -10.57 24.68
CA ARG A 504 15.32 -10.12 25.90
C ARG A 504 14.09 -10.98 26.20
N ARG A 505 13.90 -11.31 27.49
CA ARG A 505 12.89 -12.24 28.00
C ARG A 505 11.48 -11.65 28.07
N GLU A 506 11.31 -10.37 27.78
CA GLU A 506 10.00 -9.74 27.97
C GLU A 506 9.15 -9.67 26.71
N VAL A 507 7.93 -10.15 26.92
CA VAL A 507 6.70 -10.02 26.16
C VAL A 507 6.39 -11.16 25.18
N PHE A 508 5.19 -11.72 25.38
CA PHE A 508 4.41 -12.64 24.53
C PHE A 508 4.36 -14.12 24.97
N GLU A 509 3.88 -14.36 26.20
CA GLU A 509 3.25 -15.63 26.56
C GLU A 509 1.85 -15.82 25.94
N SER A 510 1.32 -14.91 25.11
CA SER A 510 -0.07 -15.11 24.64
C SER A 510 -0.58 -14.43 23.37
N ASN A 511 0.07 -13.43 22.78
CA ASN A 511 -0.66 -12.60 21.82
C ASN A 511 0.20 -12.05 20.67
N TYR A 512 0.26 -12.84 19.60
CA TYR A 512 0.26 -12.46 18.18
C TYR A 512 1.59 -12.73 17.45
N LEU A 513 1.50 -13.78 16.60
CA LEU A 513 2.47 -14.72 15.98
C LEU A 513 3.08 -15.79 16.89
N PHE A 514 2.91 -15.58 18.19
CA PHE A 514 3.15 -16.45 19.36
C PHE A 514 1.83 -16.61 20.09
#